data_AF-A0A515KK12-F1
#
_entry.id   AF-A0A515KK12-F1
#
_cell.length_a   1.000
_cell.length_b   1.000
_cell.length_c   1.000
_cell.angle_alpha   90.00
_cell.angle_beta   90.00
_cell.angle_gamma   90.00
#
_symmetry.space_group_name_H-M   'P 1'
#
loop_
_entity.id
_entity.type
_entity.pdbx_description
1 polymer ?
#
loop_
_entity_poly.entity_id
_entity_poly.type
_entity_poly.pdbx_seq_one_letter_code
_entity_poly.pdbx_strand_id
1 'polypeptide(L)'
;MDDMNECTPSFTSIFNCPRCSGHSPMMPAGAGFVCRNSPQHTYPVLDGVIDFVEGELDTQLDVTTYDAQKQVSVGASSELFRHLKMSSNGAIRDDLGDVLEVGAGTGMLSLGMLSGSAFRSAVVTDVSQKMLLLNRNRMVKYLPAECGKITYATYAGTTRLFADSSFDLCIANSVLHHVENYSRMLSDLASATKPGGSVLFIEPAVPYHGAMSRSMADVICELITEGEATPADVRTIAAWVSDVRQRIAFSEDAERINKLEDKHLFSRERLAIDAVAAGFTGVDIVPNYIDMNGHLGCQEYARELGLPAIFFDRFFAKYKRYAAFYFKDVAAEDHSGMYICIFRR
;
A
#
# COMPACT_ATOMS: atom_id res chain seq x y z
N MET A 1 2.97 -27.10 30.37
CA MET A 1 3.27 -25.71 30.81
C MET A 1 3.42 -24.90 29.53
N ASP A 2 2.41 -24.80 28.66
CA ASP A 2 1.01 -24.43 28.85
C ASP A 2 0.87 -23.11 29.60
N ASP A 3 1.04 -22.02 28.83
CA ASP A 3 0.26 -20.78 28.91
C ASP A 3 0.68 -19.85 27.75
N MET A 4 0.35 -20.24 26.52
CA MET A 4 0.19 -19.25 25.45
C MET A 4 -1.27 -18.81 25.48
N ASN A 5 -1.56 -17.79 26.29
CA ASN A 5 -2.85 -17.10 26.35
C ASN A 5 -3.44 -16.96 24.93
N GLU A 6 -4.54 -17.65 24.68
CA GLU A 6 -5.33 -17.50 23.47
C GLU A 6 -5.77 -16.04 23.36
N CYS A 7 -5.09 -15.27 22.53
CA CYS A 7 -5.53 -13.95 22.08
C CYS A 7 -6.79 -14.14 21.23
N THR A 8 -7.95 -14.31 21.87
CA THR A 8 -9.25 -14.33 21.18
C THR A 8 -9.68 -12.87 20.93
N PRO A 9 -9.77 -12.40 19.68
CA PRO A 9 -10.04 -11.00 19.41
C PRO A 9 -11.50 -10.61 19.70
N SER A 10 -11.71 -9.41 20.26
CA SER A 10 -13.04 -8.86 20.59
C SER A 10 -13.83 -8.32 19.38
N PHE A 11 -13.39 -8.59 18.14
CA PHE A 11 -13.82 -7.92 16.91
C PHE A 11 -14.79 -8.72 16.03
N THR A 12 -15.58 -9.59 16.63
CA THR A 12 -16.39 -10.54 15.87
C THR A 12 -17.57 -9.90 15.13
N SER A 13 -17.94 -8.66 15.48
CA SER A 13 -19.08 -7.94 14.89
C SER A 13 -18.74 -7.01 13.71
N ILE A 14 -17.46 -6.79 13.38
CA ILE A 14 -17.08 -5.84 12.32
C ILE A 14 -16.98 -6.47 10.93
N PHE A 15 -16.93 -7.79 10.84
CA PHE A 15 -16.78 -8.49 9.57
C PHE A 15 -18.15 -8.80 8.96
N ASN A 16 -18.29 -8.51 7.67
CA ASN A 16 -19.42 -8.90 6.85
C ASN A 16 -18.99 -9.96 5.83
N CYS A 17 -19.93 -10.80 5.43
CA CYS A 17 -19.68 -11.90 4.52
C CYS A 17 -19.32 -11.38 3.11
N PRO A 18 -18.12 -11.67 2.59
CA PRO A 18 -17.72 -11.19 1.27
C PRO A 18 -18.55 -11.85 0.15
N ARG A 19 -18.94 -13.12 0.31
CA ARG A 19 -19.85 -13.82 -0.64
C ARG A 19 -21.28 -13.26 -0.66
N CYS A 20 -21.71 -12.57 0.39
CA CYS A 20 -23.00 -11.85 0.41
C CYS A 20 -22.84 -10.37 0.01
N SER A 21 -21.71 -9.98 -0.59
CA SER A 21 -21.40 -8.57 -0.93
C SER A 21 -21.48 -7.62 0.28
N GLY A 22 -21.11 -8.12 1.47
CA GLY A 22 -21.09 -7.31 2.69
C GLY A 22 -22.45 -7.13 3.38
N HIS A 23 -23.54 -7.77 2.91
CA HIS A 23 -24.89 -7.55 3.46
C HIS A 23 -25.23 -8.37 4.71
N SER A 24 -24.40 -9.35 5.08
CA SER A 24 -24.66 -10.21 6.24
C SER A 24 -23.45 -10.20 7.17
N PRO A 25 -23.64 -10.00 8.48
CA PRO A 25 -22.56 -10.14 9.44
C PRO A 25 -21.98 -11.55 9.46
N MET A 26 -20.68 -11.64 9.73
CA MET A 26 -19.99 -12.86 10.11
C MET A 26 -20.15 -13.10 11.61
N MET A 27 -20.24 -14.36 12.00
CA MET A 27 -20.35 -14.81 13.38
C MET A 27 -19.26 -15.83 13.68
N PRO A 28 -18.64 -15.82 14.86
CA PRO A 28 -17.73 -16.88 15.26
C PRO A 28 -18.45 -18.23 15.29
N ALA A 29 -17.82 -19.27 14.75
CA ALA A 29 -18.31 -20.64 14.80
C ALA A 29 -17.15 -21.64 14.76
N GLY A 30 -16.98 -22.40 15.84
CA GLY A 30 -15.88 -23.35 15.98
C GLY A 30 -14.52 -22.65 15.83
N ALA A 31 -13.67 -23.18 14.95
CA ALA A 31 -12.35 -22.63 14.63
C ALA A 31 -12.39 -21.56 13.51
N GLY A 32 -13.54 -20.96 13.24
CA GLY A 32 -13.77 -20.12 12.08
C GLY A 32 -14.86 -19.08 12.26
N PHE A 33 -15.31 -18.55 11.13
CA PHE A 33 -16.44 -17.65 11.01
C PHE A 33 -17.48 -18.21 10.05
N VAL A 34 -18.76 -17.99 10.35
CA VAL A 34 -19.89 -18.36 9.51
C VAL A 34 -20.77 -17.14 9.23
N CYS A 35 -21.27 -17.04 8.01
CA CYS A 35 -22.21 -15.98 7.66
C CYS A 35 -23.56 -16.22 8.37
N ARG A 36 -24.08 -15.19 9.04
CA ARG A 36 -25.35 -15.26 9.78
C ARG A 36 -26.53 -15.68 8.90
N ASN A 37 -26.64 -15.11 7.70
CA ASN A 37 -27.78 -15.33 6.80
C ASN A 37 -27.54 -16.47 5.79
N SER A 38 -26.34 -17.05 5.74
CA SER A 38 -25.98 -18.12 4.80
C SER A 38 -24.97 -19.05 5.47
N PRO A 39 -25.45 -20.01 6.30
CA PRO A 39 -24.58 -20.88 7.09
C PRO A 39 -23.57 -21.71 6.29
N GLN A 40 -23.78 -21.86 4.98
CA GLN A 40 -22.86 -22.48 4.04
C GLN A 40 -21.62 -21.64 3.70
N HIS A 41 -21.62 -20.34 4.00
CA HIS A 41 -20.45 -19.47 3.82
C HIS A 41 -19.65 -19.48 5.12
N THR A 42 -18.60 -20.30 5.13
CA THR A 42 -17.69 -20.47 6.27
C THR A 42 -16.28 -20.07 5.88
N TYR A 43 -15.55 -19.44 6.80
CA TYR A 43 -14.17 -19.02 6.60
C TYR A 43 -13.33 -19.50 7.78
N PRO A 44 -12.25 -20.25 7.55
CA PRO A 44 -11.44 -20.80 8.64
C PRO A 44 -10.57 -19.72 9.28
N VAL A 45 -10.18 -19.94 10.55
CA VAL A 45 -9.01 -19.27 11.14
C VAL A 45 -7.83 -20.23 11.06
N LEU A 46 -6.80 -19.83 10.32
CA LEU A 46 -5.59 -20.61 10.08
C LEU A 46 -4.41 -19.88 10.71
N ASP A 47 -3.78 -20.49 11.71
CA ASP A 47 -2.63 -19.93 12.45
C ASP A 47 -2.89 -18.51 13.02
N GLY A 48 -4.14 -18.25 13.41
CA GLY A 48 -4.59 -16.97 13.97
C GLY A 48 -4.92 -15.91 12.92
N VAL A 49 -5.02 -16.27 11.64
CA VAL A 49 -5.46 -15.40 10.53
C VAL A 49 -6.81 -15.89 10.01
N ILE A 50 -7.80 -15.00 9.93
CA ILE A 50 -9.10 -15.30 9.32
C ILE A 50 -8.93 -15.32 7.80
N ASP A 51 -9.24 -16.43 7.14
CA ASP A 51 -9.03 -16.54 5.70
C ASP A 51 -10.30 -16.28 4.89
N PHE A 52 -10.54 -15.02 4.51
CA PHE A 52 -11.65 -14.61 3.65
C PHE A 52 -11.41 -14.81 2.15
N VAL A 53 -10.16 -15.06 1.74
CA VAL A 53 -9.82 -15.41 0.35
C VAL A 53 -9.73 -16.92 0.12
N GLU A 54 -9.86 -17.72 1.17
CA GLU A 54 -9.97 -19.19 1.12
C GLU A 54 -8.77 -19.86 0.42
N GLY A 55 -7.58 -19.26 0.51
CA GLY A 55 -6.37 -19.71 -0.18
C GLY A 55 -6.38 -19.55 -1.71
N GLU A 56 -7.43 -18.96 -2.29
CA GLU A 56 -7.60 -18.79 -3.74
C GLU A 56 -6.76 -17.62 -4.30
N LEU A 57 -6.34 -16.69 -3.44
CA LEU A 57 -5.54 -15.52 -3.80
C LEU A 57 -4.30 -15.43 -2.92
N ASP A 58 -3.18 -15.04 -3.52
CA ASP A 58 -1.91 -14.78 -2.83
C ASP A 58 -1.17 -13.65 -3.57
N THR A 59 -0.11 -13.15 -2.94
CA THR A 59 0.83 -12.23 -3.58
C THR A 59 1.67 -12.93 -4.64
N GLN A 60 2.03 -12.22 -5.70
CA GLN A 60 3.00 -12.72 -6.71
C GLN A 60 4.45 -12.56 -6.24
N LEU A 61 4.67 -11.88 -5.13
CA LEU A 61 5.99 -11.59 -4.58
C LEU A 61 6.58 -12.81 -3.86
N ASP A 62 7.88 -13.02 -4.00
CA ASP A 62 8.60 -13.92 -3.11
C ASP A 62 8.67 -13.31 -1.71
N VAL A 63 7.91 -13.88 -0.78
CA VAL A 63 7.74 -13.33 0.58
C VAL A 63 9.08 -13.22 1.33
N THR A 64 10.01 -14.16 1.11
CA THR A 64 11.32 -14.17 1.79
C THR A 64 12.21 -13.02 1.29
N THR A 65 12.30 -12.86 -0.03
CA THR A 65 13.03 -11.78 -0.68
C THR A 65 12.42 -10.43 -0.32
N TYR A 66 11.09 -10.34 -0.31
CA TYR A 66 10.38 -9.13 0.09
C TYR A 66 10.70 -8.71 1.53
N ASP A 67 10.60 -9.61 2.52
CA ASP A 67 10.89 -9.28 3.92
C ASP A 67 12.36 -8.85 4.10
N ALA A 68 13.28 -9.53 3.41
CA ALA A 68 14.70 -9.21 3.42
C ALA A 68 14.99 -7.82 2.79
N GLN A 69 14.30 -7.46 1.71
CA GLN A 69 14.42 -6.15 1.07
C GLN A 69 13.83 -5.03 1.93
N LYS A 70 12.66 -5.27 2.54
CA LYS A 70 12.03 -4.28 3.43
C LYS A 70 12.83 -4.07 4.71
N GLN A 71 13.64 -5.03 5.15
CA GLN A 71 14.48 -4.93 6.35
C GLN A 71 13.69 -4.44 7.57
N VAL A 72 12.51 -5.05 7.80
CA VAL A 72 11.58 -4.59 8.84
C VAL A 72 12.26 -4.63 10.21
N SER A 73 12.46 -3.45 10.78
CA SER A 73 13.06 -3.23 12.09
C SER A 73 12.25 -2.21 12.87
N VAL A 74 12.33 -2.25 14.21
CA VAL A 74 11.61 -1.29 15.08
C VAL A 74 11.99 0.15 14.72
N GLY A 75 13.28 0.42 14.46
CA GLY A 75 13.76 1.76 14.11
C GLY A 75 13.17 2.28 12.81
N ALA A 76 13.33 1.53 11.71
CA ALA A 76 12.81 1.93 10.39
C ALA A 76 11.28 2.05 10.39
N SER A 77 10.59 1.12 11.06
CA SER A 77 9.13 1.14 11.19
C SER A 77 8.65 2.38 11.95
N SER A 78 9.31 2.71 13.06
CA SER A 78 8.98 3.88 13.88
C SER A 78 9.23 5.18 13.13
N GLU A 79 10.32 5.26 12.36
CA GLU A 79 10.64 6.42 11.53
C GLU A 79 9.60 6.64 10.43
N LEU A 80 9.23 5.57 9.70
CA LEU A 80 8.18 5.60 8.69
C LEU A 80 6.87 6.12 9.28
N PHE A 81 6.38 5.52 10.37
CA PHE A 81 5.10 5.91 10.94
C PHE A 81 5.13 7.34 11.51
N ARG A 82 6.24 7.75 12.14
CA ARG A 82 6.43 9.13 12.62
C ARG A 82 6.37 10.13 11.46
N HIS A 83 7.01 9.83 10.33
CA HIS A 83 6.95 10.65 9.12
C HIS A 83 5.51 10.79 8.61
N LEU A 84 4.78 9.69 8.49
CA LEU A 84 3.38 9.71 8.06
C LEU A 84 2.52 10.52 9.01
N LYS A 85 2.68 10.34 10.34
CA LYS A 85 1.94 11.10 11.35
C LYS A 85 2.18 12.59 11.24
N MET A 86 3.44 13.04 11.15
CA MET A 86 3.78 14.45 10.99
C MET A 86 3.22 15.04 9.68
N SER A 87 3.19 14.26 8.61
CA SER A 87 2.74 14.70 7.29
C SER A 87 1.22 14.59 7.10
N SER A 88 0.51 13.92 8.01
CA SER A 88 -0.93 13.62 7.91
C SER A 88 -1.86 14.82 8.15
N ASN A 89 -1.32 16.01 8.40
CA ASN A 89 -2.10 17.22 8.73
C ASN A 89 -3.14 16.96 9.86
N GLY A 90 -2.70 16.27 10.92
CA GLY A 90 -3.52 15.93 12.08
C GLY A 90 -4.53 14.79 11.88
N ALA A 91 -4.57 14.14 10.71
CA ALA A 91 -5.47 13.01 10.47
C ALA A 91 -5.09 11.76 11.29
N ILE A 92 -3.79 11.55 11.52
CA ILE A 92 -3.31 10.52 12.45
C ILE A 92 -3.23 11.12 13.86
N ARG A 93 -4.15 10.68 14.72
CA ARG A 93 -4.27 11.13 16.13
C ARG A 93 -3.21 10.48 17.03
N ASP A 94 -3.11 10.95 18.28
CA ASP A 94 -2.26 10.32 19.30
C ASP A 94 -2.83 8.99 19.81
N ASP A 95 -4.14 8.95 20.04
CA ASP A 95 -4.89 7.71 20.18
C ASP A 95 -5.55 7.37 18.85
N LEU A 96 -5.13 6.26 18.25
CA LEU A 96 -5.59 5.80 16.95
C LEU A 96 -7.02 5.24 17.00
N GLY A 97 -7.56 4.91 18.18
CA GLY A 97 -8.87 4.29 18.31
C GLY A 97 -8.92 2.89 17.69
N ASP A 98 -9.92 2.63 16.86
CA ASP A 98 -10.03 1.38 16.09
C ASP A 98 -9.40 1.55 14.70
N VAL A 99 -8.40 0.74 14.39
CA VAL A 99 -7.56 0.88 13.19
C VAL A 99 -7.81 -0.23 12.19
N LEU A 100 -7.85 0.11 10.90
CA LEU A 100 -7.75 -0.84 9.80
C LEU A 100 -6.46 -0.57 9.01
N GLU A 101 -5.61 -1.58 8.88
CA GLU A 101 -4.49 -1.58 7.93
C GLU A 101 -4.81 -2.51 6.76
N VAL A 102 -4.70 -1.98 5.54
CA VAL A 102 -4.88 -2.73 4.29
C VAL A 102 -3.53 -2.91 3.61
N GLY A 103 -3.22 -4.14 3.19
CA GLY A 103 -1.94 -4.48 2.55
C GLY A 103 -0.76 -4.32 3.50
N ALA A 104 -0.88 -4.87 4.71
CA ALA A 104 0.11 -4.74 5.76
C ALA A 104 1.46 -5.42 5.46
N GLY A 105 1.47 -6.32 4.46
CA GLY A 105 2.62 -7.14 4.12
C GLY A 105 3.18 -7.84 5.34
N THR A 106 4.50 -7.77 5.51
CA THR A 106 5.19 -8.39 6.66
C THR A 106 5.26 -7.49 7.91
N GLY A 107 4.57 -6.34 7.90
CA GLY A 107 4.34 -5.53 9.10
C GLY A 107 5.28 -4.36 9.34
N MET A 108 5.86 -3.78 8.29
CA MET A 108 6.65 -2.53 8.41
C MET A 108 5.84 -1.40 9.03
N LEU A 109 4.67 -1.10 8.45
CA LEU A 109 3.82 -0.04 8.96
C LEU A 109 3.12 -0.48 10.25
N SER A 110 2.58 -1.71 10.32
CA SER A 110 1.98 -2.28 11.53
C SER A 110 2.88 -2.12 12.75
N LEU A 111 4.16 -2.48 12.65
CA LEU A 111 5.10 -2.41 13.78
C LEU A 111 5.27 -0.98 14.27
N GLY A 112 5.51 -0.02 13.36
CA GLY A 112 5.74 1.37 13.72
C GLY A 112 4.49 2.05 14.30
N MET A 113 3.35 1.79 13.66
CA MET A 113 2.05 2.34 14.06
C MET A 113 1.62 1.87 15.45
N LEU A 114 1.62 0.56 15.66
CA LEU A 114 1.06 -0.05 16.87
C LEU A 114 2.03 -0.02 18.06
N SER A 115 3.35 0.06 17.83
CA SER A 115 4.32 0.25 18.92
C SER A 115 4.46 1.71 19.35
N GLY A 116 4.18 2.65 18.45
CA GLY A 116 4.38 4.08 18.66
C GLY A 116 3.15 4.87 19.11
N SER A 117 1.99 4.23 19.26
CA SER A 117 0.71 4.92 19.53
C SER A 117 -0.19 4.13 20.48
N ALA A 118 -1.05 4.84 21.21
CA ALA A 118 -2.18 4.22 21.86
C ALA A 118 -3.23 3.84 20.81
N PHE A 119 -3.90 2.71 21.01
CA PHE A 119 -5.01 2.26 20.18
C PHE A 119 -5.95 1.37 21.00
N ARG A 120 -7.22 1.32 20.58
CA ARG A 120 -8.24 0.43 21.17
C ARG A 120 -8.19 -0.95 20.52
N SER A 121 -8.05 -0.99 19.21
CA SER A 121 -7.97 -2.24 18.44
C SER A 121 -7.36 -2.02 17.06
N ALA A 122 -6.88 -3.09 16.44
CA ALA A 122 -6.39 -3.07 15.07
C ALA A 122 -6.89 -4.30 14.30
N VAL A 123 -7.31 -4.08 13.07
CA VAL A 123 -7.47 -5.12 12.05
C VAL A 123 -6.40 -4.94 11.00
N VAL A 124 -5.55 -5.95 10.87
CA VAL A 124 -4.40 -5.96 9.97
C VAL A 124 -4.70 -6.93 8.85
N THR A 125 -4.73 -6.42 7.62
CA THR A 125 -5.14 -7.21 6.46
C THR A 125 -4.14 -7.17 5.33
N ASP A 126 -4.12 -8.24 4.55
CA ASP A 126 -3.34 -8.42 3.34
C ASP A 126 -4.02 -9.51 2.50
N VAL A 127 -3.77 -9.57 1.20
CA VAL A 127 -4.26 -10.70 0.40
C VAL A 127 -3.51 -11.99 0.76
N SER A 128 -2.24 -11.88 1.15
CA SER A 128 -1.36 -13.02 1.44
C SER A 128 -1.42 -13.44 2.91
N GLN A 129 -1.92 -14.65 3.15
CA GLN A 129 -1.86 -15.26 4.47
C GLN A 129 -0.42 -15.38 4.97
N LYS A 130 0.54 -15.75 4.10
CA LYS A 130 1.95 -15.92 4.48
C LYS A 130 2.57 -14.62 4.99
N MET A 131 2.26 -13.49 4.33
CA MET A 131 2.72 -12.18 4.79
C MET A 131 2.13 -11.83 6.16
N LEU A 132 0.83 -12.07 6.35
CA LEU A 132 0.16 -11.84 7.64
C LEU A 132 0.74 -12.71 8.76
N LEU A 133 1.15 -13.95 8.49
CA LEU A 133 1.79 -14.80 9.49
C LEU A 133 3.15 -14.25 9.93
N LEU A 134 3.97 -13.74 9.01
CA LEU A 134 5.23 -13.08 9.37
C LEU A 134 4.98 -11.80 10.19
N ASN A 135 4.01 -10.99 9.77
CA ASN A 135 3.60 -9.79 10.49
C ASN A 135 3.13 -10.13 11.92
N ARG A 136 2.24 -11.12 12.05
CA ARG A 136 1.74 -11.59 13.34
C ARG A 136 2.86 -12.07 14.26
N ASN A 137 3.77 -12.91 13.75
CA ASN A 137 4.92 -13.38 14.53
C ASN A 137 5.81 -12.22 15.01
N ARG A 138 5.96 -11.20 14.17
CA ARG A 138 6.69 -9.96 14.51
C ARG A 138 5.95 -9.16 15.59
N MET A 139 4.63 -9.00 15.50
CA MET A 139 3.84 -8.33 16.56
C MET A 139 3.85 -9.10 17.88
N VAL A 140 3.73 -10.44 17.85
CA VAL A 140 3.84 -11.27 19.06
C VAL A 140 5.19 -11.10 19.74
N LYS A 141 6.27 -11.01 18.94
CA LYS A 141 7.63 -10.80 19.45
C LYS A 141 7.82 -9.43 20.09
N TYR A 142 7.34 -8.36 19.44
CA TYR A 142 7.67 -6.98 19.83
C TYR A 142 6.58 -6.29 20.68
N LEU A 143 5.33 -6.73 20.58
CA LEU A 143 4.15 -6.15 21.25
C LEU A 143 3.28 -7.23 21.94
N PRO A 144 3.85 -8.11 22.78
CA PRO A 144 3.12 -9.25 23.37
C PRO A 144 1.89 -8.82 24.21
N ALA A 145 1.96 -7.66 24.86
CA ALA A 145 0.85 -7.12 25.66
C ALA A 145 -0.35 -6.66 24.81
N GLU A 146 -0.12 -6.37 23.53
CA GLU A 146 -1.14 -5.81 22.63
C GLU A 146 -1.77 -6.86 21.72
N CYS A 147 -1.26 -8.10 21.70
CA CYS A 147 -1.73 -9.15 20.79
C CYS A 147 -3.24 -9.43 20.87
N GLY A 148 -3.85 -9.29 22.05
CA GLY A 148 -5.29 -9.47 22.23
C GLY A 148 -6.15 -8.39 21.55
N LYS A 149 -5.55 -7.28 21.12
CA LYS A 149 -6.21 -6.16 20.44
C LYS A 149 -6.04 -6.20 18.91
N ILE A 150 -5.25 -7.13 18.38
CA ILE A 150 -4.89 -7.18 16.96
C ILE A 150 -5.55 -8.40 16.30
N THR A 151 -6.37 -8.17 15.28
CA THR A 151 -7.00 -9.20 14.46
C THR A 151 -6.36 -9.24 13.09
N TYR A 152 -6.03 -10.44 12.59
CA TYR A 152 -5.48 -10.64 11.24
C TYR A 152 -6.52 -11.29 10.34
N ALA A 153 -6.70 -10.75 9.14
CA ALA A 153 -7.66 -11.29 8.17
C ALA A 153 -7.17 -11.10 6.74
N THR A 154 -7.35 -12.11 5.89
CA THR A 154 -7.03 -11.94 4.46
C THR A 154 -8.05 -11.01 3.82
N TYR A 155 -7.60 -10.11 2.94
CA TYR A 155 -8.46 -9.15 2.26
C TYR A 155 -7.89 -8.74 0.90
N ALA A 156 -8.66 -8.99 -0.16
CA ALA A 156 -8.25 -8.67 -1.53
C ALA A 156 -8.65 -7.24 -1.97
N GLY A 157 -9.37 -6.47 -1.15
CA GLY A 157 -9.78 -5.12 -1.54
C GLY A 157 -10.91 -5.04 -2.57
N THR A 158 -11.48 -6.17 -2.98
CA THR A 158 -12.48 -6.27 -4.06
C THR A 158 -13.93 -6.42 -3.58
N THR A 159 -14.11 -6.67 -2.28
CA THR A 159 -15.42 -6.89 -1.66
C THR A 159 -15.57 -6.07 -0.39
N ARG A 160 -16.82 -5.79 -0.02
CA ARG A 160 -17.14 -5.09 1.22
C ARG A 160 -17.05 -6.05 2.41
N LEU A 161 -15.91 -6.04 3.08
CA LEU A 161 -15.61 -6.92 4.20
C LEU A 161 -16.00 -6.34 5.56
N PHE A 162 -16.06 -5.01 5.68
CA PHE A 162 -16.22 -4.36 6.97
C PHE A 162 -17.62 -3.75 7.16
N ALA A 163 -18.06 -3.70 8.41
CA ALA A 163 -19.26 -2.99 8.83
C ALA A 163 -19.04 -1.47 8.78
N ASP A 164 -20.13 -0.74 8.59
CA ASP A 164 -20.06 0.71 8.49
C ASP A 164 -19.62 1.37 9.78
N SER A 165 -18.87 2.46 9.66
CA SER A 165 -18.43 3.27 10.80
C SER A 165 -17.71 2.46 11.89
N SER A 166 -16.86 1.53 11.49
CA SER A 166 -16.09 0.65 12.38
C SER A 166 -14.74 1.24 12.81
N PHE A 167 -14.10 2.06 11.97
CA PHE A 167 -12.70 2.48 12.18
C PHE A 167 -12.53 3.98 12.34
N ASP A 168 -11.68 4.38 13.28
CA ASP A 168 -11.25 5.78 13.46
C ASP A 168 -10.16 6.15 12.43
N LEU A 169 -9.30 5.19 12.08
CA LEU A 169 -8.24 5.33 11.08
C LEU A 169 -8.21 4.09 10.17
N CYS A 170 -8.29 4.31 8.86
CA CYS A 170 -7.90 3.31 7.86
C CYS A 170 -6.59 3.75 7.21
N ILE A 171 -5.66 2.84 6.97
CA ILE A 171 -4.37 3.18 6.36
C ILE A 171 -3.91 2.07 5.41
N ALA A 172 -3.34 2.46 4.28
CA ALA A 172 -2.75 1.54 3.31
C ALA A 172 -1.49 2.17 2.69
N ASN A 173 -0.39 1.42 2.66
CA ASN A 173 0.89 1.90 2.16
C ASN A 173 1.29 1.12 0.91
N SER A 174 1.30 1.78 -0.26
CA SER A 174 1.60 1.15 -1.55
C SER A 174 0.63 0.02 -1.88
N VAL A 175 -0.68 0.31 -1.87
CA VAL A 175 -1.71 -0.73 -2.09
C VAL A 175 -2.67 -0.36 -3.19
N LEU A 176 -3.15 0.89 -3.20
CA LEU A 176 -4.25 1.31 -4.06
C LEU A 176 -3.89 1.12 -5.54
N HIS A 177 -2.62 1.33 -5.91
CA HIS A 177 -2.15 1.13 -7.28
C HIS A 177 -2.11 -0.32 -7.77
N HIS A 178 -2.24 -1.32 -6.90
CA HIS A 178 -2.34 -2.73 -7.31
C HIS A 178 -3.78 -3.19 -7.53
N VAL A 179 -4.78 -2.41 -7.07
CA VAL A 179 -6.19 -2.79 -7.01
C VAL A 179 -6.91 -2.42 -8.30
N GLU A 180 -7.45 -3.43 -9.01
CA GLU A 180 -8.15 -3.24 -10.30
C GLU A 180 -9.25 -2.18 -10.27
N ASN A 181 -10.08 -2.20 -9.22
CA ASN A 181 -11.14 -1.22 -9.02
C ASN A 181 -10.91 -0.46 -7.71
N TYR A 182 -9.89 0.39 -7.71
CA TYR A 182 -9.57 1.21 -6.54
C TYR A 182 -10.73 2.14 -6.13
N SER A 183 -11.58 2.58 -7.06
CA SER A 183 -12.74 3.44 -6.73
C SER A 183 -13.75 2.75 -5.81
N ARG A 184 -13.93 1.43 -5.98
CA ARG A 184 -14.72 0.60 -5.06
C ARG A 184 -14.05 0.50 -3.70
N MET A 185 -12.74 0.27 -3.65
CA MET A 185 -12.00 0.24 -2.38
C MET A 185 -12.13 1.57 -1.64
N LEU A 186 -12.02 2.72 -2.34
CA LEU A 186 -12.26 4.04 -1.74
C LEU A 186 -13.65 4.15 -1.12
N SER A 187 -14.68 3.69 -1.83
CA SER A 187 -16.08 3.73 -1.34
C SER A 187 -16.29 2.81 -0.14
N ASP A 188 -15.73 1.61 -0.17
CA ASP A 188 -15.83 0.64 0.93
C ASP A 188 -15.12 1.16 2.19
N LEU A 189 -13.93 1.76 2.03
CA LEU A 189 -13.20 2.38 3.13
C LEU A 189 -13.90 3.64 3.65
N ALA A 190 -14.46 4.48 2.79
CA ALA A 190 -15.28 5.62 3.21
C ALA A 190 -16.47 5.16 4.07
N SER A 191 -17.12 4.05 3.70
CA SER A 191 -18.22 3.48 4.47
C SER A 191 -17.78 2.92 5.83
N ALA A 192 -16.64 2.22 5.85
CA ALA A 192 -16.09 1.58 7.04
C ALA A 192 -15.48 2.57 8.05
N THR A 193 -14.98 3.73 7.62
CA THR A 193 -14.43 4.77 8.50
C THR A 193 -15.54 5.50 9.26
N LYS A 194 -15.42 5.78 10.55
CA LYS A 194 -16.41 6.53 11.34
C LYS A 194 -16.54 7.98 10.85
N PRO A 195 -17.69 8.66 11.05
CA PRO A 195 -17.75 10.11 10.93
C PRO A 195 -16.66 10.79 11.77
N GLY A 196 -15.89 11.69 11.19
CA GLY A 196 -14.72 12.31 11.81
C GLY A 196 -13.46 11.43 11.82
N GLY A 197 -13.50 10.22 11.28
CA GLY A 197 -12.34 9.36 11.05
C GLY A 197 -11.58 9.75 9.78
N SER A 198 -10.47 9.07 9.51
CA SER A 198 -9.63 9.34 8.34
C SER A 198 -9.16 8.08 7.63
N VAL A 199 -8.89 8.21 6.34
CA VAL A 199 -8.26 7.20 5.49
C VAL A 199 -6.96 7.79 4.94
N LEU A 200 -5.87 7.04 5.05
CA LEU A 200 -4.56 7.45 4.57
C LEU A 200 -4.03 6.46 3.53
N PHE A 201 -3.55 6.96 2.39
CA PHE A 201 -2.84 6.17 1.38
C PHE A 201 -1.47 6.73 1.08
N ILE A 202 -0.53 5.88 0.68
CA ILE A 202 0.77 6.28 0.13
C ILE A 202 0.91 5.70 -1.26
N GLU A 203 0.85 6.55 -2.30
CA GLU A 203 0.61 6.09 -3.67
C GLU A 203 1.46 6.81 -4.73
N PRO A 204 1.85 6.13 -5.83
CA PRO A 204 2.79 6.66 -6.80
C PRO A 204 2.20 7.73 -7.72
N ALA A 205 3.02 8.72 -8.07
CA ALA A 205 2.61 9.96 -8.74
C ALA A 205 2.85 9.96 -10.26
N VAL A 206 1.83 10.29 -11.06
CA VAL A 206 1.94 10.43 -12.53
C VAL A 206 2.95 11.50 -12.95
N PRO A 207 2.90 12.76 -12.44
CA PRO A 207 3.75 13.82 -13.00
C PRO A 207 5.24 13.52 -12.81
N TYR A 208 5.61 13.05 -11.61
CA TYR A 208 6.96 12.64 -11.26
C TYR A 208 7.47 11.49 -12.12
N HIS A 209 6.73 10.37 -12.16
CA HIS A 209 7.13 9.18 -12.94
C HIS A 209 7.11 9.46 -14.45
N GLY A 210 6.22 10.34 -14.92
CA GLY A 210 6.21 10.84 -16.29
C GLY A 210 7.50 11.58 -16.64
N ALA A 211 7.96 12.51 -15.79
CA ALA A 211 9.22 13.24 -16.00
C ALA A 211 10.44 12.32 -15.91
N MET A 212 10.46 11.39 -14.95
CA MET A 212 11.53 10.42 -14.80
C MET A 212 11.61 9.45 -15.98
N SER A 213 10.48 8.93 -16.46
CA SER A 213 10.47 8.03 -17.63
C SER A 213 10.89 8.69 -18.93
N ARG A 214 10.66 9.99 -19.11
CA ARG A 214 11.26 10.75 -20.23
C ARG A 214 12.76 10.93 -20.05
N SER A 215 13.19 11.27 -18.84
CA SER A 215 14.61 11.44 -18.51
C SER A 215 15.41 10.15 -18.72
N MET A 216 14.92 9.01 -18.20
CA MET A 216 15.58 7.72 -18.35
C MET A 216 15.62 7.24 -19.79
N ALA A 217 14.55 7.48 -20.57
CA ALA A 217 14.50 7.14 -21.99
C ALA A 217 15.55 7.89 -22.82
N ASP A 218 15.72 9.20 -22.58
CA ASP A 218 16.68 9.98 -23.34
C ASP A 218 18.13 9.63 -22.98
N VAL A 219 18.41 9.36 -21.69
CA VAL A 219 19.73 8.88 -21.26
C VAL A 219 20.08 7.56 -21.94
N ILE A 220 19.16 6.59 -21.97
CA ILE A 220 19.47 5.29 -22.58
C ILE A 220 19.67 5.42 -24.09
N CYS A 221 18.90 6.28 -24.77
CA CYS A 221 19.12 6.59 -26.19
C CYS A 221 20.49 7.22 -26.47
N GLU A 222 20.93 8.15 -25.61
CA GLU A 222 22.26 8.76 -25.72
C GLU A 222 23.38 7.73 -25.53
N LEU A 223 23.30 6.91 -24.47
CA LEU A 223 24.29 5.87 -24.21
C LEU A 223 24.35 4.81 -25.32
N ILE A 224 23.22 4.48 -25.95
CA ILE A 224 23.20 3.61 -27.13
C ILE A 224 23.97 4.25 -28.29
N THR A 225 23.72 5.53 -28.54
CA THR A 225 24.35 6.28 -29.64
C THR A 225 25.87 6.40 -29.46
N GLU A 226 26.32 6.53 -28.21
CA GLU A 226 27.74 6.59 -27.85
C GLU A 226 28.42 5.21 -27.76
N GLY A 227 27.67 4.11 -27.85
CA GLY A 227 28.19 2.77 -27.68
C GLY A 227 28.55 2.41 -26.23
N GLU A 228 27.98 3.11 -25.26
CA GLU A 228 28.25 2.96 -23.82
C GLU A 228 27.21 2.11 -23.06
N ALA A 229 26.11 1.70 -23.72
CA ALA A 229 25.09 0.81 -23.18
C ALA A 229 25.21 -0.61 -23.74
N THR A 230 25.18 -1.62 -22.86
CA THR A 230 25.07 -3.00 -23.28
C THR A 230 23.63 -3.37 -23.61
N PRO A 231 23.37 -4.45 -24.36
CA PRO A 231 22.00 -4.93 -24.60
C PRO A 231 21.23 -5.26 -23.30
N ALA A 232 21.93 -5.63 -22.22
CA ALA A 232 21.29 -5.87 -20.93
C ALA A 232 20.80 -4.56 -20.30
N ASP A 233 21.65 -3.53 -20.28
CA ASP A 233 21.30 -2.21 -19.76
C ASP A 233 20.08 -1.62 -20.50
N VAL A 234 20.10 -1.72 -21.84
CA VAL A 234 19.00 -1.26 -22.69
C VAL A 234 17.71 -1.98 -22.34
N ARG A 235 17.73 -3.32 -22.22
CA ARG A 235 16.53 -4.09 -21.86
C ARG A 235 15.99 -3.68 -20.50
N THR A 236 16.84 -3.55 -19.50
CA THR A 236 16.42 -3.19 -18.13
C THR A 236 15.75 -1.82 -18.09
N ILE A 237 16.41 -0.79 -18.64
CA ILE A 237 15.87 0.58 -18.62
C ILE A 237 14.64 0.70 -19.53
N ALA A 238 14.65 0.09 -20.73
CA ALA A 238 13.51 0.14 -21.64
C ALA A 238 12.29 -0.58 -21.08
N ALA A 239 12.46 -1.70 -20.37
CA ALA A 239 11.35 -2.39 -19.70
C ALA A 239 10.68 -1.48 -18.66
N TRP A 240 11.48 -0.84 -17.79
CA TRP A 240 10.96 0.09 -16.78
C TRP A 240 10.28 1.32 -17.42
N VAL A 241 10.89 1.93 -18.44
CA VAL A 241 10.29 3.06 -19.16
C VAL A 241 8.97 2.66 -19.83
N SER A 242 8.92 1.45 -20.41
CA SER A 242 7.73 0.92 -21.07
C SER A 242 6.59 0.70 -20.07
N ASP A 243 6.88 0.12 -18.91
CA ASP A 243 5.90 -0.09 -17.84
C ASP A 243 5.23 1.21 -17.40
N VAL A 244 6.04 2.20 -17.00
CA VAL A 244 5.55 3.51 -16.54
C VAL A 244 4.71 4.19 -17.62
N ARG A 245 5.18 4.18 -18.87
CA ARG A 245 4.47 4.82 -19.98
C ARG A 245 3.16 4.11 -20.32
N GLN A 246 3.09 2.79 -20.21
CA GLN A 246 1.84 2.05 -20.42
C GLN A 246 0.80 2.39 -19.35
N ARG A 247 1.20 2.42 -18.08
CA ARG A 247 0.32 2.81 -16.96
C ARG A 247 -0.25 4.22 -17.13
N ILE A 248 0.55 5.16 -17.62
CA ILE A 248 0.10 6.54 -17.90
C ILE A 248 -0.80 6.59 -19.14
N ALA A 249 -0.39 5.98 -20.26
CA ALA A 249 -1.09 6.12 -21.54
C ALA A 249 -2.44 5.38 -21.57
N PHE A 250 -2.59 4.33 -20.78
CA PHE A 250 -3.78 3.48 -20.78
C PHE A 250 -4.54 3.53 -19.46
N SER A 251 -4.36 4.57 -18.64
CA SER A 251 -4.94 4.68 -17.29
C SER A 251 -6.47 4.50 -17.23
N GLU A 252 -7.17 4.81 -18.32
CA GLU A 252 -8.63 4.68 -18.44
C GLU A 252 -9.08 3.39 -19.18
N ASP A 253 -8.14 2.55 -19.65
CA ASP A 253 -8.42 1.26 -20.31
C ASP A 253 -8.22 0.12 -19.31
N ALA A 254 -9.30 -0.22 -18.59
CA ALA A 254 -9.30 -1.25 -17.55
C ALA A 254 -8.84 -2.62 -18.06
N GLU A 255 -9.12 -2.98 -19.32
CA GLU A 255 -8.73 -4.28 -19.86
C GLU A 255 -7.21 -4.41 -20.02
N ARG A 256 -6.54 -3.31 -20.38
CA ARG A 256 -5.07 -3.26 -20.47
C ARG A 256 -4.43 -3.18 -19.10
N ILE A 257 -4.94 -2.27 -18.26
CA ILE A 257 -4.36 -2.00 -16.95
C ILE A 257 -4.42 -3.23 -16.04
N ASN A 258 -5.51 -4.01 -16.07
CA ASN A 258 -5.64 -5.19 -15.23
C ASN A 258 -4.64 -6.32 -15.57
N LYS A 259 -3.98 -6.27 -16.74
CA LYS A 259 -2.93 -7.21 -17.13
C LYS A 259 -1.55 -6.84 -16.59
N LEU A 260 -1.41 -5.63 -16.05
CA LEU A 260 -0.16 -5.14 -15.46
C LEU A 260 -0.08 -5.56 -13.98
N GLU A 261 1.15 -5.77 -13.51
CA GLU A 261 1.42 -6.03 -12.08
C GLU A 261 0.97 -4.83 -11.24
N ASP A 262 1.64 -3.69 -11.47
CA ASP A 262 1.19 -2.38 -11.03
C ASP A 262 0.22 -1.78 -12.03
N LYS A 263 -0.93 -1.34 -11.53
CA LYS A 263 -2.04 -0.91 -12.37
C LYS A 263 -2.09 0.60 -12.51
N HIS A 264 -1.93 1.32 -11.41
CA HIS A 264 -2.22 2.76 -11.40
C HIS A 264 -1.01 3.62 -11.05
N LEU A 265 -0.91 4.76 -11.70
CA LEU A 265 -0.21 5.93 -11.20
C LEU A 265 -1.29 7.00 -11.02
N PHE A 266 -1.14 7.87 -10.04
CA PHE A 266 -2.17 8.85 -9.71
C PHE A 266 -1.73 10.29 -9.95
N SER A 267 -2.66 11.12 -10.43
CA SER A 267 -2.56 12.58 -10.26
C SER A 267 -3.36 13.00 -9.02
N ARG A 268 -2.99 14.14 -8.42
CA ARG A 268 -3.72 14.67 -7.26
C ARG A 268 -5.16 15.01 -7.61
N GLU A 269 -5.38 15.58 -8.79
CA GLU A 269 -6.71 15.99 -9.26
C GLU A 269 -7.63 14.77 -9.40
N ARG A 270 -7.13 13.68 -10.00
CA ARG A 270 -7.93 12.48 -10.20
C ARG A 270 -8.29 11.82 -8.87
N LEU A 271 -7.30 11.63 -7.99
CA LEU A 271 -7.55 11.10 -6.65
C LEU A 271 -8.52 11.95 -5.84
N ALA A 272 -8.45 13.27 -5.94
CA ALA A 272 -9.37 14.16 -5.25
C ALA A 272 -10.81 14.01 -5.75
N ILE A 273 -11.00 13.91 -7.08
CA ILE A 273 -12.31 13.66 -7.68
C ILE A 273 -12.87 12.32 -7.21
N ASP A 274 -12.08 11.25 -7.27
CA ASP A 274 -12.53 9.91 -6.89
C ASP A 274 -12.79 9.77 -5.39
N ALA A 275 -12.00 10.45 -4.55
CA ALA A 275 -12.23 10.50 -3.11
C ALA A 275 -13.55 11.21 -2.76
N VAL A 276 -13.83 12.36 -3.38
CA VAL A 276 -15.12 13.05 -3.18
C VAL A 276 -16.28 12.18 -3.68
N ALA A 277 -16.13 11.54 -4.84
CA ALA A 277 -17.15 10.63 -5.37
C ALA A 277 -17.41 9.40 -4.47
N ALA A 278 -16.37 8.92 -3.76
CA ALA A 278 -16.47 7.85 -2.77
C ALA A 278 -17.17 8.28 -1.46
N GLY A 279 -17.37 9.59 -1.24
CA GLY A 279 -18.10 10.14 -0.09
C GLY A 279 -17.22 10.76 1.00
N PHE A 280 -15.93 11.02 0.73
CA PHE A 280 -15.08 11.78 1.63
C PHE A 280 -15.41 13.28 1.59
N THR A 281 -15.35 13.94 2.74
CA THR A 281 -15.72 15.36 2.91
C THR A 281 -14.50 16.29 2.96
N GLY A 282 -13.32 15.75 3.27
CA GLY A 282 -12.05 16.47 3.22
C GLY A 282 -10.99 15.67 2.49
N VAL A 283 -10.23 16.33 1.61
CA VAL A 283 -9.17 15.70 0.81
C VAL A 283 -7.93 16.58 0.83
N ASP A 284 -6.85 16.07 1.42
CA ASP A 284 -5.51 16.64 1.28
C ASP A 284 -4.63 15.60 0.58
N ILE A 285 -3.82 16.04 -0.39
CA ILE A 285 -2.84 15.17 -1.04
C ILE A 285 -1.53 15.93 -1.08
N VAL A 286 -0.53 15.43 -0.36
CA VAL A 286 0.75 16.10 -0.13
C VAL A 286 1.91 15.23 -0.63
N PRO A 287 3.04 15.82 -1.05
CA PRO A 287 4.23 15.05 -1.40
C PRO A 287 4.73 14.26 -0.19
N ASN A 288 5.08 12.98 -0.38
CA ASN A 288 5.65 12.16 0.69
C ASN A 288 7.08 12.60 1.02
N TYR A 289 7.92 12.70 -0.02
CA TYR A 289 9.28 13.24 0.06
C TYR A 289 9.54 14.12 -1.15
N ILE A 290 10.07 15.32 -0.92
CA ILE A 290 10.36 16.25 -2.00
C ILE A 290 11.65 15.82 -2.71
N ASP A 291 11.53 15.50 -3.99
CA ASP A 291 12.65 15.24 -4.91
C ASP A 291 12.49 16.10 -6.17
N MET A 292 13.10 17.29 -6.13
CA MET A 292 12.92 18.33 -7.14
C MET A 292 13.38 17.93 -8.55
N ASN A 293 14.26 16.93 -8.66
CA ASN A 293 14.88 16.54 -9.92
C ASN A 293 14.86 15.02 -10.14
N GLY A 294 14.10 14.29 -9.34
CA GLY A 294 14.01 12.84 -9.43
C GLY A 294 15.34 12.13 -9.22
N HIS A 295 16.32 12.76 -8.55
CA HIS A 295 17.64 12.17 -8.35
C HIS A 295 17.58 11.02 -7.34
N LEU A 296 16.83 11.18 -6.26
CA LEU A 296 16.66 10.15 -5.24
C LEU A 296 15.89 8.98 -5.83
N GLY A 297 14.78 9.25 -6.52
CA GLY A 297 14.02 8.19 -7.20
C GLY A 297 14.85 7.44 -8.24
N CYS A 298 15.67 8.14 -9.04
CA CYS A 298 16.55 7.47 -10.00
C CYS A 298 17.56 6.54 -9.32
N GLN A 299 18.12 6.93 -8.17
CA GLN A 299 19.02 6.09 -7.37
C GLN A 299 18.30 4.88 -6.76
N GLU A 300 17.07 5.06 -6.28
CA GLU A 300 16.23 3.99 -5.74
C GLU A 300 15.90 2.96 -6.83
N TYR A 301 15.34 3.40 -7.96
CA TYR A 301 15.03 2.50 -9.07
C TYR A 301 16.26 1.82 -9.65
N ALA A 302 17.41 2.51 -9.73
CA ALA A 302 18.65 1.87 -10.16
C ALA A 302 19.07 0.70 -9.25
N ARG A 303 18.86 0.83 -7.94
CA ARG A 303 19.13 -0.23 -6.97
C ARG A 303 18.14 -1.38 -7.12
N GLU A 304 16.85 -1.08 -7.26
CA GLU A 304 15.79 -2.08 -7.44
C GLU A 304 15.94 -2.87 -8.74
N LEU A 305 16.30 -2.17 -9.82
CA LEU A 305 16.58 -2.77 -11.13
C LEU A 305 17.93 -3.52 -11.18
N GLY A 306 18.74 -3.45 -10.12
CA GLY A 306 20.03 -4.13 -10.04
C GLY A 306 21.06 -3.61 -11.05
N LEU A 307 21.05 -2.32 -11.37
CA LEU A 307 21.99 -1.75 -12.34
C LEU A 307 23.43 -1.84 -11.82
N PRO A 308 24.40 -2.25 -12.67
CA PRO A 308 25.81 -2.24 -12.27
C PRO A 308 26.27 -0.84 -11.89
N ALA A 309 26.97 -0.69 -10.75
CA ALA A 309 27.39 0.62 -10.23
C ALA A 309 28.15 1.47 -11.27
N ILE A 310 29.08 0.85 -12.01
CA ILE A 310 29.87 1.52 -13.06
C ILE A 310 28.98 2.05 -14.19
N PHE A 311 27.95 1.30 -14.58
CA PHE A 311 26.99 1.75 -15.58
C PHE A 311 26.12 2.88 -15.01
N PHE A 312 25.64 2.71 -13.78
CA PHE A 312 24.79 3.69 -13.12
C PHE A 312 25.50 5.03 -12.94
N ASP A 313 26.79 5.08 -12.62
CA ASP A 313 27.53 6.34 -12.47
C ASP A 313 27.51 7.17 -13.77
N ARG A 314 27.73 6.52 -14.92
CA ARG A 314 27.67 7.17 -16.24
C ARG A 314 26.24 7.57 -16.60
N PHE A 315 25.29 6.66 -16.38
CA PHE A 315 23.87 6.90 -16.60
C PHE A 315 23.40 8.12 -15.79
N PHE A 316 23.71 8.16 -14.50
CA PHE A 316 23.27 9.19 -13.58
C PHE A 316 23.89 10.54 -13.88
N ALA A 317 25.15 10.59 -14.34
CA ALA A 317 25.77 11.83 -14.80
C ALA A 317 24.98 12.48 -15.94
N LYS A 318 24.49 11.68 -16.90
CA LYS A 318 23.64 12.16 -18.01
C LYS A 318 22.20 12.43 -17.56
N TYR A 319 21.66 11.60 -16.66
CA TYR A 319 20.32 11.74 -16.11
C TYR A 319 20.08 13.14 -15.53
N LYS A 320 21.01 13.67 -14.74
CA LYS A 320 20.91 15.01 -14.15
C LYS A 320 20.57 16.10 -15.17
N ARG A 321 21.11 16.01 -16.38
CA ARG A 321 20.87 16.98 -17.47
C ARG A 321 19.44 16.88 -18.01
N TYR A 322 18.97 15.66 -18.32
CA TYR A 322 17.61 15.47 -18.84
C TYR A 322 16.56 15.70 -17.76
N ALA A 323 16.84 15.27 -16.54
CA ALA A 323 15.97 15.50 -15.39
C ALA A 323 15.74 16.99 -15.17
N ALA A 324 16.78 17.82 -15.21
CA ALA A 324 16.64 19.28 -15.13
C ALA A 324 15.73 19.87 -16.23
N PHE A 325 15.66 19.23 -17.40
CA PHE A 325 14.76 19.65 -18.47
C PHE A 325 13.32 19.18 -18.27
N TYR A 326 13.10 17.92 -17.86
CA TYR A 326 11.76 17.34 -17.76
C TYR A 326 11.04 17.63 -16.44
N PHE A 327 11.79 17.86 -15.35
CA PHE A 327 11.21 18.20 -14.05
C PHE A 327 10.88 19.69 -13.92
N LYS A 328 11.40 20.57 -14.79
CA LYS A 328 11.11 22.02 -14.73
C LYS A 328 9.62 22.35 -14.88
N ASP A 329 8.88 21.48 -15.57
CA ASP A 329 7.46 21.65 -15.89
C ASP A 329 6.55 20.85 -14.93
N VAL A 330 7.14 20.16 -13.94
CA VAL A 330 6.39 19.48 -12.88
C VAL A 330 5.96 20.53 -11.85
N ALA A 331 4.72 20.47 -11.38
CA ALA A 331 4.25 21.40 -10.35
C ALA A 331 4.99 21.18 -9.03
N ALA A 332 5.16 22.24 -8.23
CA ALA A 332 5.92 22.22 -6.98
C ALA A 332 5.47 21.08 -6.04
N GLU A 333 4.16 20.84 -5.97
CA GLU A 333 3.51 19.84 -5.12
C GLU A 333 3.65 18.41 -5.66
N ASP A 334 4.02 18.24 -6.93
CA ASP A 334 4.15 16.96 -7.63
C ASP A 334 5.61 16.49 -7.74
N HIS A 335 6.56 17.20 -7.14
CA HIS A 335 7.95 16.78 -7.00
C HIS A 335 8.13 15.70 -5.93
N SER A 336 7.39 14.61 -6.06
CA SER A 336 7.51 13.44 -5.21
C SER A 336 7.16 12.18 -5.98
N GLY A 337 7.93 11.12 -5.78
CA GLY A 337 7.59 9.80 -6.33
C GLY A 337 6.27 9.27 -5.79
N MET A 338 5.95 9.60 -4.53
CA MET A 338 4.75 9.12 -3.85
C MET A 338 4.00 10.28 -3.21
N TYR A 339 2.68 10.24 -3.21
CA TYR A 339 1.83 11.11 -2.42
C TYR A 339 1.45 10.46 -1.11
N ILE A 340 1.30 11.27 -0.07
CA ILE A 340 0.47 10.93 1.09
C ILE A 340 -0.92 11.51 0.84
N CYS A 341 -1.90 10.63 0.68
CA CYS A 341 -3.29 10.98 0.43
C CYS A 341 -4.06 10.87 1.75
N ILE A 342 -4.70 11.96 2.18
CA ILE A 342 -5.41 12.07 3.46
C ILE A 342 -6.86 12.40 3.17
N PHE A 343 -7.75 11.44 3.40
CA PHE A 343 -9.18 11.60 3.18
C PHE A 343 -9.93 11.56 4.51
N ARG A 344 -10.85 12.51 4.74
CA ARG A 344 -11.62 12.64 5.98
C ARG A 344 -13.09 12.36 5.71
N ARG A 345 -13.75 11.67 6.65
CA ARG A 345 -15.19 11.38 6.58
C ARG A 345 -16.00 12.40 7.36
#